data_AF-F2PUC0-F1
#
_entry.id   AF-F2PUC0-F1
#
_cell.length_a   1.000
_cell.length_b   1.000
_cell.length_c   1.000
_cell.angle_alpha   90.00
_cell.angle_beta   90.00
_cell.angle_gamma   90.00
#
_symmetry.space_group_name_H-M   'P 1'
#
loop_
_entity.id
_entity.type
_entity.pdbx_description
1 polymer ?
#
loop_
_entity_poly.entity_id
_entity_poly.type
_entity_poly.pdbx_seq_one_letter_code
_entity_poly.pdbx_strand_id
1 'polypeptide(L)'
;MNTEKGAADTEIEISRGSLSDLEDAPLTPETPNFAPRRARQRSKRRWLSNESPLWKWYSFVMSICTFTLIGVILYVKRDTSLACEPAEVKMTIPRYPHPAETWNQGKLITRKYYRDTRYMTLDKSMDYLWQDHVHMATGNIRLPDGKGNTTLKSISMYHQLHCLAKMRLTLQQAREGVDIGVGWRDDAHWPHCFDYLRSSILCFADGTLESVSLQPGPTTGTAVRVIDGGLETRYCRDSKPLEELVRHYGPNSHYGEPGNPFEVPDGS
;
A
#
# COMPACT_ATOMS: atom_id res chain seq x y z
N MET A 1 1.84 20.56 50.22
CA MET A 1 3.12 19.86 49.95
C MET A 1 2.88 18.41 50.27
N ASN A 2 2.91 17.42 49.38
CA ASN A 2 3.18 17.27 47.96
C ASN A 2 2.47 15.94 47.61
N THR A 3 1.44 15.96 46.77
CA THR A 3 1.47 15.44 45.39
C THR A 3 1.96 14.01 45.26
N GLU A 4 1.01 13.08 45.22
CA GLU A 4 1.11 11.84 44.45
C GLU A 4 1.16 12.20 42.95
N LYS A 5 2.12 11.61 42.24
CA LYS A 5 2.13 11.56 40.78
C LYS A 5 2.32 10.10 40.37
N GLY A 6 1.26 9.53 39.80
CA GLY A 6 1.32 8.32 39.00
C GLY A 6 2.14 8.55 37.72
N ALA A 7 2.86 7.52 37.32
CA ALA A 7 3.47 7.35 36.01
C ALA A 7 3.17 5.89 35.63
N ALA A 8 2.22 5.63 34.74
CA ALA A 8 2.37 5.68 33.28
C ALA A 8 3.30 4.57 32.76
N ASP A 9 2.82 3.32 32.85
CA ASP A 9 3.35 2.22 32.06
C ASP A 9 2.97 2.43 30.60
N THR A 10 4.00 2.51 29.77
CA THR A 10 3.88 2.63 28.32
C THR A 10 3.96 1.22 27.75
N GLU A 11 2.80 0.61 27.49
CA GLU A 11 2.72 -0.60 26.67
C GLU A 11 3.10 -0.23 25.23
N ILE A 12 4.16 -0.84 24.73
CA ILE A 12 4.49 -0.86 23.30
C ILE A 12 3.66 -1.99 22.70
N GLU A 13 2.46 -1.63 22.24
CA GLU A 13 1.63 -2.51 21.43
C GLU A 13 2.29 -2.66 20.06
N ILE A 14 2.82 -3.85 19.77
CA ILE A 14 3.27 -4.22 18.44
C ILE A 14 1.99 -4.42 17.61
N SER A 15 1.53 -3.33 16.98
CA SER A 15 0.38 -3.34 16.09
C SER A 15 0.59 -4.38 14.98
N ARG A 16 -0.30 -5.37 14.95
CA ARG A 16 -0.58 -6.16 13.76
C ARG A 16 -1.01 -5.16 12.68
N GLY A 17 -0.19 -4.96 11.66
CA GLY A 17 -0.48 -4.04 10.56
C GLY A 17 -1.91 -4.23 10.07
N SER A 18 -2.77 -3.28 10.45
CA SER A 18 -4.18 -3.23 10.11
C SER A 18 -4.31 -2.53 8.78
N LEU A 19 -5.26 -2.99 7.96
CA LEU A 19 -5.60 -2.42 6.66
C LEU A 19 -5.94 -0.91 6.73
N SER A 20 -6.35 -0.44 7.92
CA SER A 20 -6.62 0.98 8.23
C SER A 20 -5.40 1.89 8.08
N ASP A 21 -4.19 1.38 8.30
CA ASP A 21 -2.96 2.20 8.23
C ASP A 21 -2.63 2.65 6.79
N LEU A 22 -3.31 2.09 5.77
CA LEU A 22 -3.18 2.48 4.36
C LEU A 22 -4.29 3.44 3.88
N GLU A 23 -5.38 3.58 4.64
CA GLU A 23 -6.53 4.41 4.25
C GLU A 23 -6.54 5.78 4.95
N ASP A 24 -5.85 5.92 6.08
CA ASP A 24 -5.93 7.11 6.96
C ASP A 24 -4.86 8.19 6.69
N ALA A 25 -4.64 8.55 5.41
CA ALA A 25 -4.09 9.88 5.11
C ALA A 25 -5.27 10.86 5.01
N PRO A 26 -5.36 11.92 5.85
CA PRO A 26 -6.54 12.77 5.90
C PRO A 26 -6.68 13.53 4.57
N LEU A 27 -7.75 13.20 3.83
CA LEU A 27 -8.13 13.88 2.58
C LEU A 27 -9.31 14.85 2.77
N THR A 28 -9.49 15.40 3.98
CA THR A 28 -10.58 16.35 4.29
C THR A 28 -10.07 17.70 4.79
N PRO A 29 -10.75 18.80 4.46
CA PRO A 29 -10.38 20.14 4.87
C PRO A 29 -10.96 20.44 6.26
N GLU A 30 -10.49 19.76 7.30
CA GLU A 30 -10.73 20.21 8.67
C GLU A 30 -9.40 20.58 9.32
N THR A 31 -9.16 21.89 9.42
CA THR A 31 -7.97 22.48 10.04
C THR A 31 -7.83 22.07 11.50
N PRO A 32 -6.71 21.47 11.93
CA PRO A 32 -6.31 21.50 13.33
C PRO A 32 -5.21 22.56 13.48
N ASN A 33 -5.46 23.55 14.34
CA ASN A 33 -4.46 24.49 14.80
C ASN A 33 -3.25 23.76 15.41
N PHE A 34 -2.17 23.59 14.64
CA PHE A 34 -0.90 23.13 15.18
C PHE A 34 -0.15 24.29 15.85
N ALA A 35 -0.25 24.36 17.17
CA ALA A 35 0.65 25.19 17.97
C ALA A 35 2.11 24.73 17.80
N PRO A 36 3.10 25.64 17.75
CA PRO A 36 4.49 25.25 17.56
C PRO A 36 5.02 24.45 18.77
N ARG A 37 5.43 23.19 18.53
CA ARG A 37 6.05 22.35 19.56
C ARG A 37 7.42 22.92 19.95
N ARG A 38 7.54 23.33 21.22
CA ARG A 38 8.81 23.76 21.84
C ARG A 38 9.88 22.66 21.73
N ALA A 39 11.09 23.06 21.36
CA ALA A 39 12.27 22.21 21.33
C ALA A 39 12.50 21.51 22.67
N ARG A 40 12.49 20.17 22.66
CA ARG A 40 12.69 19.34 23.85
C ARG A 40 14.18 19.35 24.21
N GLN A 41 14.54 20.12 25.23
CA GLN A 41 15.89 20.18 25.79
C GLN A 41 16.24 18.79 26.39
N ARG A 42 17.18 18.07 25.77
CA ARG A 42 17.69 16.79 26.28
C ARG A 42 18.56 17.06 27.52
N SER A 43 18.06 16.73 28.72
CA SER A 43 18.90 16.68 29.91
C SER A 43 19.77 15.42 29.84
N LYS A 44 21.10 15.62 29.84
CA LYS A 44 22.06 14.52 30.01
C LYS A 44 22.03 14.09 31.48
N ARG A 45 21.20 13.11 31.83
CA ARG A 45 21.36 12.39 33.09
C ARG A 45 22.60 11.50 32.95
N ARG A 46 23.65 11.87 33.69
CA ARG A 46 24.92 11.14 33.79
C ARG A 46 24.65 9.86 34.59
N TRP A 47 24.58 8.73 33.92
CA TRP A 47 24.46 7.41 34.55
C TRP A 47 25.72 7.09 35.36
N LEU A 48 25.52 6.46 36.53
CA LEU A 48 26.58 5.98 37.43
C LEU A 48 27.46 4.96 36.70
N SER A 49 28.78 5.03 36.91
CA SER A 49 29.78 4.27 36.16
C SER A 49 29.72 2.76 36.41
N ASN A 50 30.01 1.99 35.35
CA ASN A 50 29.96 0.53 35.23
C ASN A 50 30.90 -0.25 36.18
N GLU A 51 31.65 0.41 37.06
CA GLU A 51 32.72 -0.19 37.87
C GLU A 51 32.31 -0.48 39.33
N SER A 52 31.08 -0.13 39.73
CA SER A 52 30.64 -0.36 41.12
C SER A 52 30.38 -1.85 41.42
N PRO A 53 30.76 -2.36 42.61
CA PRO A 53 30.47 -3.73 43.02
C PRO A 53 28.97 -4.08 43.01
N LEU A 54 28.12 -3.09 43.31
CA LEU A 54 26.66 -3.22 43.30
C LEU A 54 26.11 -3.43 41.88
N TRP A 55 26.70 -2.79 40.87
CA TRP A 55 26.31 -2.99 39.48
C TRP A 55 26.68 -4.39 38.96
N LYS A 56 27.84 -4.90 39.37
CA LYS A 56 28.26 -6.28 39.05
C LYS A 56 27.31 -7.31 39.66
N TRP A 57 26.88 -7.09 40.91
CA TRP A 57 25.86 -7.92 41.57
C TRP A 57 24.49 -7.84 40.88
N TYR A 58 24.03 -6.64 40.54
CA TYR A 58 22.76 -6.45 39.83
C TYR A 58 22.75 -7.14 38.46
N SER A 59 23.82 -6.98 37.68
CA SER A 59 23.99 -7.62 36.37
C SER A 59 23.96 -9.15 36.45
N PHE A 60 24.61 -9.72 37.48
CA PHE A 60 24.62 -11.16 37.71
C PHE A 60 23.22 -11.71 38.04
N VAL A 61 22.47 -11.02 38.91
CA VAL A 61 21.09 -11.41 39.28
C VAL A 61 20.14 -11.32 38.08
N MET A 62 20.21 -10.23 37.30
CA MET A 62 19.36 -10.07 36.10
C MET A 62 19.66 -11.11 35.03
N SER A 63 20.92 -11.54 34.91
CA SER A 63 21.30 -12.63 33.99
C SER A 63 20.66 -13.96 34.41
N ILE A 64 20.67 -14.30 35.70
CA ILE A 64 20.01 -15.52 36.20
C ILE A 64 18.50 -15.49 35.92
N CYS A 65 17.83 -14.36 36.19
CA CYS A 65 16.39 -14.22 35.93
C CYS A 65 16.04 -14.34 34.43
N THR A 66 16.90 -13.86 33.53
CA THR A 66 16.65 -14.00 32.08
C THR A 66 16.83 -15.44 31.61
N PHE A 67 17.83 -16.17 32.09
CA PHE A 67 18.02 -17.58 31.75
C PHE A 67 16.87 -18.47 32.28
N THR A 68 16.35 -18.19 33.48
CA THR A 68 15.19 -18.93 34.00
C THR A 68 13.92 -18.64 33.20
N LEU A 69 13.68 -17.38 32.81
CA LEU A 69 12.54 -17.01 31.97
C LEU A 69 12.60 -17.69 30.59
N ILE A 70 13.78 -17.71 29.95
CA ILE A 70 13.97 -18.39 28.66
C ILE A 70 13.73 -19.90 28.82
N GLY A 71 14.22 -20.52 29.90
CA GLY A 71 13.96 -21.93 30.20
C GLY A 71 12.47 -22.26 30.33
N VAL A 72 11.70 -21.41 31.00
CA VAL A 72 10.23 -21.56 31.14
C VAL A 72 9.52 -21.42 29.79
N ILE A 73 9.91 -20.44 28.96
CA ILE A 73 9.32 -20.27 27.62
C ILE A 73 9.59 -21.48 26.73
N LEU A 74 10.81 -22.02 26.77
CA LEU A 74 11.17 -23.22 26.01
C LEU A 74 10.46 -24.47 26.53
N TYR A 75 10.22 -24.56 27.84
CA TYR A 75 9.43 -25.63 28.45
C TYR A 75 7.96 -25.57 28.01
N VAL A 76 7.32 -24.40 28.07
CA VAL A 76 5.92 -24.20 27.63
C VAL A 76 5.73 -24.42 26.13
N LYS A 77 6.71 -24.06 25.29
CA LYS A 77 6.68 -24.37 23.85
C LYS A 77 6.78 -25.86 23.54
N ARG A 78 7.32 -26.67 24.44
CA ARG A 78 7.49 -28.12 24.23
C ARG A 78 6.17 -28.89 24.46
N ASP A 79 5.29 -28.41 25.33
CA ASP A 79 4.00 -29.05 25.63
C ASP A 79 2.85 -28.65 24.69
N THR A 80 3.04 -27.65 23.83
CA THR A 80 2.01 -27.14 22.90
C THR A 80 2.06 -27.75 21.49
N SER A 81 2.79 -28.86 21.30
CA SER A 81 2.75 -29.63 20.06
C SER A 81 1.85 -30.87 20.18
N LEU A 82 0.57 -30.67 20.49
CA LEU A 82 -0.48 -31.66 20.26
C LEU A 82 -1.34 -31.12 19.10
N ALA A 83 -1.11 -31.71 17.94
CA ALA A 83 -1.70 -31.34 16.67
C ALA A 83 -3.23 -31.53 16.65
N CYS A 84 -3.93 -30.55 16.10
CA CYS A 84 -5.21 -30.78 15.43
C CYS A 84 -4.97 -30.57 13.93
N GLU A 85 -5.14 -31.62 13.13
CA GLU A 85 -5.26 -31.49 11.68
C GLU A 85 -6.63 -30.86 11.36
N PRO A 86 -6.70 -29.72 10.66
CA PRO A 86 -7.94 -29.26 10.09
C PRO A 86 -8.23 -30.05 8.81
N ALA A 87 -9.49 -30.47 8.66
CA ALA A 87 -10.01 -31.19 7.51
C ALA A 87 -9.77 -30.42 6.18
N GLU A 88 -9.29 -31.14 5.17
CA GLU A 88 -8.97 -30.64 3.83
C GLU A 88 -10.25 -30.23 3.07
N VAL A 89 -10.62 -28.95 3.15
CA VAL A 89 -11.59 -28.35 2.21
C VAL A 89 -10.89 -28.21 0.86
N LYS A 90 -11.12 -29.16 -0.05
CA LYS A 90 -10.63 -29.10 -1.43
C LYS A 90 -11.40 -28.04 -2.24
N MET A 91 -11.09 -26.76 -2.01
CA MET A 91 -11.40 -25.69 -2.96
C MET A 91 -10.17 -25.46 -3.84
N THR A 92 -10.19 -26.03 -5.05
CA THR A 92 -9.09 -25.94 -6.02
C THR A 92 -9.15 -24.60 -6.74
N ILE A 93 -8.71 -23.51 -6.09
CA ILE A 93 -8.22 -22.35 -6.84
C ILE A 93 -6.83 -22.77 -7.34
N PRO A 94 -6.62 -22.89 -8.67
CA PRO A 94 -5.32 -23.26 -9.17
C PRO A 94 -4.30 -22.20 -8.71
N ARG A 95 -3.11 -22.64 -8.28
CA ARG A 95 -2.07 -21.81 -7.66
C ARG A 95 -1.87 -20.49 -8.43
N TYR A 96 -2.12 -19.36 -7.78
CA TYR A 96 -1.91 -18.01 -8.32
C TYR A 96 -0.59 -17.42 -7.80
N PRO A 97 0.19 -16.69 -8.62
CA PRO A 97 0.02 -16.53 -10.07
C PRO A 97 0.22 -17.87 -10.79
N HIS A 98 -0.54 -18.11 -11.86
CA HIS A 98 -0.35 -19.32 -12.65
C HIS A 98 1.06 -19.31 -13.26
N PRO A 99 1.76 -20.46 -13.33
CA PRO A 99 3.05 -20.57 -14.03
C PRO A 99 3.01 -20.04 -15.47
N ALA A 100 1.81 -20.03 -16.05
CA ALA A 100 1.47 -19.52 -17.36
C ALA A 100 1.49 -17.97 -17.50
N GLU A 101 1.78 -17.23 -16.42
CA GLU A 101 1.96 -15.77 -16.36
C GLU A 101 3.44 -15.33 -16.25
N THR A 102 4.38 -16.27 -16.37
CA THR A 102 5.74 -15.92 -16.76
C THR A 102 5.69 -15.20 -18.11
N TRP A 103 6.59 -14.24 -18.37
CA TRP A 103 6.67 -13.50 -19.64
C TRP A 103 6.86 -14.47 -20.83
N ASN A 104 5.77 -15.06 -21.29
CA ASN A 104 5.73 -15.94 -22.43
C ASN A 104 5.25 -15.10 -23.61
N GLN A 105 6.17 -14.85 -24.53
CA GLN A 105 5.93 -14.04 -25.72
C GLN A 105 4.73 -14.54 -26.53
N GLY A 106 4.39 -15.83 -26.46
CA GLY A 106 3.22 -16.43 -27.11
C GLY A 106 1.85 -16.04 -26.53
N LYS A 107 1.80 -15.25 -25.45
CA LYS A 107 0.56 -14.77 -24.82
C LYS A 107 0.41 -13.25 -24.80
N LEU A 108 1.31 -12.53 -25.48
CA LEU A 108 1.23 -11.08 -25.55
C LEU A 108 0.25 -10.66 -26.64
N ILE A 109 -0.53 -9.62 -26.36
CA ILE A 109 -1.40 -8.96 -27.33
C ILE A 109 -0.68 -7.75 -27.92
N THR A 110 -0.97 -7.46 -29.18
CA THR A 110 -0.45 -6.26 -29.83
C THR A 110 -1.31 -5.04 -29.49
N ARG A 111 -0.66 -3.94 -29.08
CA ARG A 111 -1.34 -2.66 -28.80
C ARG A 111 -0.58 -1.49 -29.41
N LYS A 112 -1.34 -0.47 -29.81
CA LYS A 112 -0.85 0.88 -30.07
C LYS A 112 -1.49 1.83 -29.06
N TYR A 113 -0.73 2.85 -28.67
CA TYR A 113 -1.28 3.89 -27.81
C TYR A 113 -2.07 4.88 -28.64
N TYR A 114 -3.18 5.34 -28.07
CA TYR A 114 -4.04 6.33 -28.69
C TYR A 114 -4.19 7.50 -27.74
N ARG A 115 -4.18 8.70 -28.31
CA ARG A 115 -4.44 9.92 -27.58
C ARG A 115 -5.92 9.99 -27.26
N ASP A 116 -6.26 9.89 -25.97
CA ASP A 116 -7.61 10.12 -25.47
C ASP A 116 -7.61 11.35 -24.56
N THR A 117 -8.12 12.48 -25.07
CA THR A 117 -8.13 13.75 -24.35
C THR A 117 -9.00 13.73 -23.11
N ARG A 118 -9.93 12.77 -22.98
CA ARG A 118 -10.79 12.63 -21.80
C ARG A 118 -10.00 12.24 -20.55
N TYR A 119 -8.87 11.53 -20.72
CA TYR A 119 -7.93 11.20 -19.64
C TYR A 119 -6.82 12.25 -19.46
N MET A 120 -6.79 13.31 -20.29
CA MET A 120 -5.75 14.36 -20.28
C MET A 120 -6.25 15.66 -19.65
N THR A 121 -7.01 15.56 -18.56
CA THR A 121 -7.63 16.73 -17.93
C THR A 121 -7.82 16.56 -16.42
N LEU A 122 -7.76 17.69 -15.72
CA LEU A 122 -8.11 17.83 -14.30
C LEU A 122 -9.57 18.32 -14.11
N ASP A 123 -10.33 18.49 -15.20
CA ASP A 123 -11.73 18.89 -15.15
C ASP A 123 -12.56 17.83 -14.42
N LYS A 124 -13.33 18.27 -13.42
CA LYS A 124 -14.19 17.40 -12.60
C LYS A 124 -15.29 16.71 -13.40
N SER A 125 -15.69 17.26 -14.55
CA SER A 125 -16.65 16.62 -15.47
C SER A 125 -16.17 15.26 -15.98
N MET A 126 -14.87 14.96 -15.92
CA MET A 126 -14.28 13.68 -16.32
C MET A 126 -13.95 12.76 -15.12
N ASP A 127 -14.34 13.11 -13.89
CA ASP A 127 -14.03 12.31 -12.69
C ASP A 127 -14.62 10.90 -12.76
N TYR A 128 -15.75 10.72 -13.48
CA TYR A 128 -16.38 9.41 -13.68
C TYR A 128 -15.48 8.39 -14.39
N LEU A 129 -14.47 8.83 -15.16
CA LEU A 129 -13.50 7.93 -15.81
C LEU A 129 -12.46 7.37 -14.83
N TRP A 130 -12.36 7.96 -13.64
CA TRP A 130 -11.35 7.65 -12.63
C TRP A 130 -11.95 7.09 -11.34
N GLN A 131 -13.27 7.24 -11.16
CA GLN A 131 -13.99 6.92 -9.93
C GLN A 131 -13.65 5.52 -9.40
N ASP A 132 -13.73 4.50 -10.25
CA ASP A 132 -13.43 3.12 -9.85
C ASP A 132 -11.99 2.95 -9.39
N HIS A 133 -11.04 3.71 -9.94
CA HIS A 133 -9.63 3.58 -9.61
C HIS A 133 -9.24 4.33 -8.34
N VAL A 134 -10.02 5.32 -7.87
CA VAL A 134 -9.73 6.03 -6.61
C VAL A 134 -9.94 5.13 -5.39
N HIS A 135 -10.79 4.11 -5.48
CA HIS A 135 -11.06 3.19 -4.38
C HIS A 135 -9.97 2.13 -4.23
N MET A 136 -9.40 2.01 -3.02
CA MET A 136 -8.37 0.98 -2.70
C MET A 136 -8.89 -0.45 -2.83
N ALA A 137 -10.21 -0.65 -2.67
CA ALA A 137 -10.86 -1.94 -2.83
C ALA A 137 -10.81 -2.48 -4.27
N THR A 138 -10.71 -1.58 -5.26
CA THR A 138 -10.75 -1.96 -6.68
C THR A 138 -9.52 -2.77 -7.04
N GLY A 139 -9.74 -3.96 -7.60
CA GLY A 139 -8.66 -4.86 -7.97
C GLY A 139 -8.12 -5.73 -6.84
N ASN A 140 -8.72 -5.66 -5.65
CA ASN A 140 -8.42 -6.61 -4.58
C ASN A 140 -9.17 -7.93 -4.81
N ILE A 141 -8.52 -9.03 -4.48
CA ILE A 141 -9.07 -10.39 -4.55
C ILE A 141 -8.74 -11.14 -3.26
N ARG A 142 -9.61 -12.07 -2.86
CA ARG A 142 -9.35 -12.97 -1.73
C ARG A 142 -8.84 -14.31 -2.24
N LEU A 143 -7.66 -14.72 -1.76
CA LEU A 143 -7.05 -15.99 -2.11
C LEU A 143 -6.85 -16.85 -0.85
N PRO A 144 -7.13 -18.16 -0.89
CA PRO A 144 -6.81 -19.08 0.21
C PRO A 144 -5.31 -19.09 0.50
N ASP A 145 -4.95 -19.08 1.78
CA ASP A 145 -3.54 -19.10 2.22
C ASP A 145 -2.96 -20.52 2.37
N GLY A 146 -3.75 -21.54 2.04
CA GLY A 146 -3.39 -22.96 2.20
C GLY A 146 -3.44 -23.45 3.65
N LYS A 147 -3.86 -22.61 4.61
CA LYS A 147 -4.03 -22.94 6.04
C LYS A 147 -5.49 -22.83 6.48
N GLY A 148 -6.42 -22.79 5.54
CA GLY A 148 -7.85 -22.63 5.80
C GLY A 148 -8.31 -21.18 5.96
N ASN A 149 -7.43 -20.18 5.82
CA ASN A 149 -7.82 -18.77 5.81
C ASN A 149 -7.81 -18.19 4.39
N THR A 150 -8.42 -17.02 4.23
CA THR A 150 -8.29 -16.20 3.02
C THR A 150 -7.44 -14.97 3.28
N THR A 151 -6.52 -14.65 2.37
CA THR A 151 -5.72 -13.41 2.39
C THR A 151 -6.19 -12.47 1.30
N LEU A 152 -6.33 -11.19 1.67
CA LEU A 152 -6.58 -10.12 0.70
C LEU A 152 -5.28 -9.82 -0.07
N LYS A 153 -5.38 -9.74 -1.38
CA LYS A 153 -4.29 -9.39 -2.28
C LYS A 153 -4.78 -8.35 -3.28
N SER A 154 -3.96 -7.36 -3.58
CA SER A 154 -4.25 -6.42 -4.67
C SER A 154 -3.54 -6.88 -5.95
N ILE A 155 -4.24 -6.82 -7.08
CA ILE A 155 -3.64 -7.03 -8.40
C ILE A 155 -2.83 -5.77 -8.76
N SER A 156 -1.54 -5.93 -9.02
CA SER A 156 -0.63 -4.80 -9.27
C SER A 156 -1.04 -3.87 -10.41
N MET A 157 -1.76 -4.36 -11.42
CA MET A 157 -2.32 -3.51 -12.49
C MET A 157 -3.29 -2.47 -11.92
N TYR A 158 -4.20 -2.90 -11.04
CA TYR A 158 -5.17 -2.00 -10.42
C TYR A 158 -4.53 -1.06 -9.41
N HIS A 159 -3.51 -1.51 -8.66
CA HIS A 159 -2.77 -0.62 -7.76
C HIS A 159 -2.04 0.49 -8.55
N GLN A 160 -1.46 0.19 -9.73
CA GLN A 160 -0.89 1.22 -10.61
C GLN A 160 -1.94 2.22 -11.10
N LEU A 161 -3.13 1.74 -11.50
CA LEU A 161 -4.24 2.61 -11.91
C LEU A 161 -4.74 3.46 -10.75
N HIS A 162 -4.80 2.90 -9.54
CA HIS A 162 -5.16 3.62 -8.32
C HIS A 162 -4.18 4.74 -8.02
N CYS A 163 -2.87 4.45 -8.05
CA CYS A 163 -1.84 5.47 -7.87
C CYS A 163 -2.01 6.60 -8.89
N LEU A 164 -2.24 6.28 -10.17
CA LEU A 164 -2.47 7.28 -11.21
C LEU A 164 -3.72 8.14 -10.94
N ALA A 165 -4.83 7.52 -10.54
CA ALA A 165 -6.06 8.22 -10.19
C ALA A 165 -5.90 9.14 -8.97
N LYS A 166 -5.20 8.67 -7.93
CA LYS A 166 -4.86 9.47 -6.75
C LYS A 166 -3.94 10.64 -7.09
N MET A 167 -2.94 10.45 -7.94
CA MET A 167 -2.10 11.56 -8.43
C MET A 167 -2.94 12.63 -9.13
N ARG A 168 -3.92 12.23 -9.97
CA ARG A 168 -4.84 13.18 -10.59
C ARG A 168 -5.66 13.95 -9.54
N LEU A 169 -6.20 13.26 -8.53
CA LEU A 169 -6.97 13.87 -7.45
C LEU A 169 -6.13 14.87 -6.63
N THR A 170 -4.89 14.50 -6.27
CA THR A 170 -3.95 15.38 -5.57
C THR A 170 -3.66 16.65 -6.38
N LEU A 171 -3.50 16.53 -7.70
CA LEU A 171 -3.34 17.70 -8.57
C LEU A 171 -4.61 18.58 -8.64
N GLN A 172 -5.81 17.99 -8.59
CA GLN A 172 -7.06 18.75 -8.49
C GLN A 172 -7.11 19.54 -7.17
N GLN A 173 -6.82 18.89 -6.04
CA GLN A 173 -6.78 19.53 -4.72
C GLN A 173 -5.77 20.68 -4.67
N ALA A 174 -4.56 20.47 -5.21
CA ALA A 174 -3.55 21.52 -5.28
C ALA A 174 -4.02 22.73 -6.12
N ARG A 175 -4.73 22.49 -7.24
CA ARG A 175 -5.34 23.58 -8.04
C ARG A 175 -6.45 24.32 -7.31
N GLU A 176 -7.09 23.69 -6.34
CA GLU A 176 -8.11 24.27 -5.46
C GLU A 176 -7.52 25.01 -4.25
N GLY A 177 -6.19 25.06 -4.15
CA GLY A 177 -5.47 25.78 -3.09
C GLY A 177 -5.19 24.96 -1.84
N VAL A 178 -5.42 23.64 -1.88
CA VAL A 178 -5.03 22.73 -0.80
C VAL A 178 -3.50 22.58 -0.80
N ASP A 179 -2.88 22.79 0.36
CA ASP A 179 -1.46 22.46 0.56
C ASP A 179 -1.31 20.93 0.66
N ILE A 180 -0.76 20.32 -0.38
CA ILE A 180 -0.51 18.87 -0.46
C ILE A 180 0.83 18.46 0.16
N GLY A 181 1.59 19.40 0.73
CA GLY A 181 2.91 19.15 1.29
C GLY A 181 4.00 18.93 0.23
N VAL A 182 5.20 18.56 0.68
CA VAL A 182 6.37 18.39 -0.19
C VAL A 182 6.90 16.95 -0.24
N GLY A 183 6.48 16.07 0.67
CA GLY A 183 6.87 14.66 0.61
C GLY A 183 6.21 13.78 1.67
N TRP A 184 6.76 12.56 1.83
CA TRP A 184 6.15 11.47 2.60
C TRP A 184 5.81 11.79 4.08
N ARG A 185 6.40 12.84 4.63
CA ARG A 185 6.15 13.29 6.01
C ARG A 185 4.92 14.19 6.13
N ASP A 186 4.51 14.81 5.02
CA ASP A 186 3.39 15.72 4.96
C ASP A 186 2.13 14.99 4.45
N ASP A 187 2.32 14.03 3.54
CA ASP A 187 1.27 13.14 3.03
C ASP A 187 1.88 11.75 2.77
N ALA A 188 1.23 10.68 3.23
CA ALA A 188 1.76 9.33 3.07
C ALA A 188 1.45 8.71 1.69
N HIS A 189 0.48 9.26 0.95
CA HIS A 189 -0.15 8.60 -0.19
C HIS A 189 0.48 9.02 -1.52
N TRP A 190 0.43 10.30 -1.88
CA TRP A 190 0.95 10.75 -3.19
C TRP A 190 2.47 10.53 -3.34
N PRO A 191 3.31 10.70 -2.29
CA PRO A 191 4.74 10.41 -2.40
C PRO A 191 5.01 8.91 -2.56
N HIS A 192 4.23 8.05 -1.90
CA HIS A 192 4.30 6.60 -2.10
C HIS A 192 3.90 6.21 -3.52
N CYS A 193 2.84 6.81 -4.06
CA CYS A 193 2.40 6.57 -5.44
C CYS A 193 3.51 6.89 -6.45
N PHE A 194 4.28 7.97 -6.23
CA PHE A 194 5.44 8.28 -7.08
C PHE A 194 6.49 7.17 -7.06
N ASP A 195 6.89 6.70 -5.87
CA ASP A 195 7.88 5.62 -5.77
C ASP A 195 7.36 4.29 -6.32
N TYR A 196 6.09 3.96 -6.05
CA TYR A 196 5.46 2.74 -6.54
C TYR A 196 5.37 2.71 -8.07
N LEU A 197 4.90 3.79 -8.70
CA LEU A 197 4.81 3.89 -10.16
C LEU A 197 6.20 3.87 -10.81
N ARG A 198 7.17 4.59 -10.23
CA ARG A 198 8.58 4.55 -10.68
C ARG A 198 9.13 3.13 -10.64
N SER A 199 8.97 2.45 -9.50
CA SER A 199 9.47 1.09 -9.30
C SER A 199 8.78 0.09 -10.23
N SER A 200 7.48 0.27 -10.48
CA SER A 200 6.72 -0.54 -11.44
C SER A 200 7.25 -0.35 -12.86
N ILE A 201 7.42 0.89 -13.33
CA ILE A 201 7.96 1.19 -14.67
C ILE A 201 9.35 0.57 -14.85
N LEU A 202 10.24 0.72 -13.86
CA LEU A 202 11.59 0.13 -13.90
C LEU A 202 11.57 -1.40 -13.86
N CYS A 203 10.57 -2.01 -13.22
CA CYS A 203 10.40 -3.47 -13.21
C CYS A 203 10.04 -4.01 -14.61
N PHE A 204 9.21 -3.28 -15.37
CA PHE A 204 8.86 -3.68 -16.74
C PHE A 204 9.95 -3.32 -17.76
N ALA A 205 10.71 -2.24 -17.54
CA ALA A 205 11.82 -1.81 -18.37
C ALA A 205 11.54 -1.87 -19.89
N ASP A 206 10.43 -1.26 -20.32
CA ASP A 206 10.04 -1.21 -21.74
C ASP A 206 11.12 -0.49 -22.57
N GLY A 207 11.83 -1.27 -23.38
CA GLY A 207 12.93 -0.80 -24.23
C GLY A 207 12.47 -0.31 -25.62
N THR A 208 11.17 -0.15 -25.86
CA THR A 208 10.64 0.34 -27.14
C THR A 208 11.14 1.76 -27.42
N LEU A 209 11.76 1.97 -28.59
CA LEU A 209 12.18 3.31 -29.03
C LEU A 209 10.98 4.05 -29.62
N GLU A 210 10.61 5.17 -29.02
CA GLU A 210 9.46 5.97 -29.45
C GLU A 210 9.86 7.03 -30.51
N SER A 211 9.13 7.06 -31.61
CA SER A 211 9.35 8.00 -32.71
C SER A 211 8.68 9.34 -32.45
N VAL A 212 9.24 10.40 -33.04
CA VAL A 212 8.60 11.72 -33.05
C VAL A 212 7.36 11.68 -33.95
N SER A 213 6.21 12.09 -33.41
CA SER A 213 4.94 12.22 -34.11
C SER A 213 4.48 13.69 -34.15
N LEU A 214 3.67 14.06 -35.15
CA LEU A 214 2.98 15.35 -35.19
C LEU A 214 1.61 15.18 -34.57
N GLN A 215 1.35 15.89 -33.47
CA GLN A 215 0.06 15.86 -32.79
C GLN A 215 -0.64 17.23 -32.83
N PRO A 216 -1.98 17.27 -32.77
CA PRO A 216 -2.72 18.53 -32.64
C PRO A 216 -2.22 19.34 -31.45
N GLY A 217 -1.87 20.59 -31.70
CA GLY A 217 -1.40 21.55 -30.71
C GLY A 217 -2.54 22.12 -29.85
N PRO A 218 -2.20 22.96 -28.86
CA PRO A 218 -3.18 23.53 -27.93
C PRO A 218 -4.14 24.53 -28.59
N THR A 219 -3.80 25.08 -29.76
CA THR A 219 -4.66 25.97 -30.54
C THR A 219 -5.08 25.31 -31.85
N THR A 220 -6.32 25.56 -32.27
CA THR A 220 -6.89 25.01 -33.50
C THR A 220 -6.01 25.32 -34.71
N GLY A 221 -5.72 24.29 -35.51
CA GLY A 221 -4.88 24.41 -36.71
C GLY A 221 -3.37 24.37 -36.44
N THR A 222 -2.93 24.25 -35.18
CA THR A 222 -1.51 24.05 -34.85
C THR A 222 -1.17 22.57 -34.68
N ALA A 223 0.09 22.23 -34.93
CA ALA A 223 0.66 20.92 -34.67
C ALA A 223 1.95 21.06 -33.87
N VAL A 224 2.19 20.12 -32.97
CA VAL A 224 3.39 20.02 -32.14
C VAL A 224 4.09 18.70 -32.40
N ARG A 225 5.43 18.72 -32.40
CA ARG A 225 6.23 17.49 -32.44
C ARG A 225 6.33 16.93 -31.03
N VAL A 226 5.91 15.69 -30.83
CA VAL A 226 5.94 15.01 -29.53
C VAL A 226 6.50 13.60 -29.66
N ILE A 227 6.94 13.05 -28.54
CA ILE A 227 7.25 11.63 -28.38
C ILE A 227 6.20 11.10 -27.40
N ASP A 228 5.26 10.33 -27.93
CA ASP A 228 4.07 9.86 -27.17
C ASP A 228 3.81 8.36 -27.36
N GLY A 229 4.69 7.67 -28.07
CA GLY A 229 4.59 6.24 -28.31
C GLY A 229 3.42 5.79 -29.19
N GLY A 230 2.68 6.72 -29.82
CA GLY A 230 1.48 6.40 -30.60
C GLY A 230 1.77 5.72 -31.95
N LEU A 231 2.99 5.86 -32.47
CA LEU A 231 3.40 5.25 -33.74
C LEU A 231 3.83 3.79 -33.57
N GLU A 232 4.46 3.50 -32.43
CA GLU A 232 5.07 2.21 -32.11
C GLU A 232 4.02 1.16 -31.76
N THR A 233 4.34 -0.07 -32.14
CA THR A 233 3.57 -1.25 -31.79
C THR A 233 4.20 -1.92 -30.58
N ARG A 234 3.42 -2.16 -29.53
CA ARG A 234 3.85 -2.83 -28.29
C ARG A 234 3.23 -4.21 -28.16
N TYR A 235 3.92 -5.05 -27.41
CA TYR A 235 3.48 -6.39 -27.05
C TYR A 235 3.17 -6.41 -25.55
N CYS A 236 1.89 -6.33 -25.22
CA CYS A 236 1.39 -6.14 -23.87
C CYS A 236 0.80 -7.43 -23.32
N ARG A 237 0.73 -7.56 -22.00
CA ARG A 237 -0.13 -8.58 -21.38
C ARG A 237 -1.60 -8.19 -21.56
N ASP A 238 -2.47 -9.16 -21.75
CA ASP A 238 -3.92 -8.91 -21.81
C ASP A 238 -4.46 -8.62 -20.40
N SER A 239 -5.22 -7.53 -20.23
CA SER A 239 -5.82 -7.15 -18.95
C SER A 239 -7.08 -7.96 -18.65
N LYS A 240 -7.76 -8.48 -19.67
CA LYS A 240 -9.06 -9.17 -19.51
C LYS A 240 -9.05 -10.32 -18.51
N PRO A 241 -8.03 -11.20 -18.45
CA PRO A 241 -8.00 -12.24 -17.43
C PRO A 241 -7.94 -11.69 -16.00
N LEU A 242 -7.30 -10.53 -15.79
CA LEU A 242 -7.25 -9.88 -14.48
C LEU A 242 -8.60 -9.23 -14.14
N GLU A 243 -9.28 -8.65 -15.12
CA GLU A 243 -10.64 -8.11 -14.96
C GLU A 243 -11.64 -9.23 -14.59
N GLU A 244 -11.55 -10.38 -15.27
CA GLU A 244 -12.33 -11.58 -14.95
C GLU A 244 -12.02 -12.12 -13.55
N LEU A 245 -10.74 -12.10 -13.15
CA LEU A 245 -10.32 -12.51 -11.81
C LEU A 245 -10.95 -11.62 -10.73
N VAL A 246 -10.97 -10.30 -10.91
CA VAL A 246 -11.62 -9.36 -9.98
C VAL A 246 -13.12 -9.57 -9.96
N ARG A 247 -13.75 -9.75 -11.12
CA ARG A 247 -15.19 -10.04 -11.20
C ARG A 247 -15.56 -11.31 -10.43
N HIS A 248 -14.68 -12.30 -10.41
CA HIS A 248 -14.93 -13.59 -9.78
C HIS A 248 -14.53 -13.66 -8.31
N TYR A 249 -13.44 -13.01 -7.88
CA TYR A 249 -12.89 -13.11 -6.52
C TYR A 249 -12.80 -11.78 -5.77
N GLY A 250 -13.29 -10.69 -6.36
CA GLY A 250 -13.26 -9.36 -5.77
C GLY A 250 -14.28 -9.15 -4.66
N PRO A 251 -14.27 -7.98 -4.01
CA PRO A 251 -15.12 -7.68 -2.84
C PRO A 251 -16.63 -7.82 -3.12
N ASN A 252 -17.06 -7.60 -4.37
CA ASN A 252 -18.45 -7.68 -4.80
C ASN A 252 -18.84 -9.04 -5.43
N SER A 253 -17.98 -10.07 -5.33
CA SER A 253 -18.22 -11.39 -5.94
C SER A 253 -18.94 -12.36 -4.99
N HIS A 254 -19.58 -13.39 -5.53
CA HIS A 254 -20.21 -14.47 -4.73
C HIS A 254 -19.21 -15.29 -3.87
N TYR A 255 -17.91 -15.18 -4.17
CA TYR A 255 -16.82 -15.77 -3.38
C TYR A 255 -16.27 -14.79 -2.33
N GLY A 256 -16.65 -13.52 -2.40
CA GLY A 256 -16.57 -12.60 -1.28
C GLY A 256 -17.62 -13.01 -0.26
N GLU A 257 -17.21 -13.73 0.77
CA GLU A 257 -18.06 -14.11 1.91
C GLU A 257 -18.98 -12.94 2.35
N PRO A 258 -20.30 -13.18 2.53
CA PRO A 258 -21.28 -12.15 2.87
C PRO A 258 -21.18 -11.62 4.32
N GLY A 259 -20.11 -11.95 5.05
CA GLY A 259 -20.04 -11.80 6.50
C GLY A 259 -19.12 -10.71 7.05
N ASN A 260 -18.30 -10.05 6.22
CA ASN A 260 -17.58 -8.86 6.65
C ASN A 260 -17.84 -7.78 5.61
N PRO A 261 -18.73 -6.81 5.91
CA PRO A 261 -18.78 -5.58 5.14
C PRO A 261 -17.35 -5.09 5.05
N PHE A 262 -16.85 -4.89 3.83
CA PHE A 262 -15.75 -3.95 3.67
C PHE A 262 -16.34 -2.65 4.20
N GLU A 263 -16.00 -2.27 5.43
CA GLU A 263 -16.28 -0.92 5.93
C GLU A 263 -15.51 0.00 5.01
N VAL A 264 -16.19 0.47 3.97
CA VAL A 264 -15.83 1.71 3.30
C VAL A 264 -16.05 2.75 4.40
N PRO A 265 -15.01 3.42 4.91
CA PRO A 265 -15.22 4.53 5.81
C PRO A 265 -16.14 5.51 5.08
N ASP A 266 -17.27 5.87 5.70
CA ASP A 266 -18.18 6.85 5.14
C ASP A 266 -17.36 8.10 4.81
N GLY A 267 -17.33 8.45 3.52
CA GLY A 267 -16.59 9.60 3.03
C GLY A 267 -17.13 10.88 3.65
N SER A 268 -16.35 11.47 4.55
CA SER A 268 -16.18 12.92 4.63
C SER A 268 -14.96 13.31 3.80
#